data_AF-A0A9J6BBE4-F1
#
_entry.id   AF-A0A9J6BBE4-F1
#
_cell.length_a   1.000
_cell.length_b   1.000
_cell.length_c   1.000
_cell.angle_alpha   90.00
_cell.angle_beta   90.00
_cell.angle_gamma   90.00
#
_symmetry.space_group_name_H-M   'P 1'
#
loop_
_entity.id
_entity.type
_entity.pdbx_description
1 polymer ?
#
loop_
_entity_poly.entity_id
_entity_poly.type
_entity_poly.pdbx_seq_one_letter_code
_entity_poly.pdbx_strand_id
1 'polypeptide(L)'
;MLVFQNEGKPFGIEDEENFKKFIEAYVECNINKSKENLIEIVYDYKDHKIWLAKLAVRPGHILTEYKNLPEKLISCKETFPKLFEYYKNVIIPAMRNTLHVLNRLNYSSRKLKFEELTDRLKSAIINSKISLQEKIVKFLKIVNNDKNSKIFHKLDMFQMQDILCNGNILKIGNIQNIEEEFYIERKFVKIIPNNNSDNDKYINSNEFLSLPHIRAQAEQSKLIMISDKAGYGKTTTLKNLCKELKNSYPEYFVFYVDLKSYKNKADLIIILKEILKLENNDLELSVFSSCFCTGRVILLFDGVDEIAPTHKYFFINLIQRIKFFTVTQQWITTRPHLENELMVKFKTDGFRLKAFDGNDINEIIRYILKAKNKEKINEMYEYINSLRDVDNPLLIKMITEYHKETTDSLIATNIFVLYEAIIKQKIQIFNEKGNIVASDRDNDSVLNIWKVHQVYAIKLLAKSVRDSKKFFIMKKWLKDKKNWNSGKISRYGFLFVDFWNTSDERPDFTHRTFAEFFFAKFLIENRLNNSAILHFILFDQITEIVLKFLEKYFEFSGNPNKSLKVNLKIIKSLQDQNVKLKIQDHFEKYVEESTYPTNIKEIIGSNLSDIN
;
A
#
# COMPACT_ATOMS: atom_id res chain seq x y z
N MET A 1 2.98 -41.92 -15.53
CA MET A 1 2.95 -40.53 -16.05
C MET A 1 3.26 -39.51 -14.95
N LEU A 2 2.63 -39.60 -13.77
CA LEU A 2 2.92 -38.75 -12.58
C LEU A 2 4.40 -38.62 -12.17
N VAL A 3 5.24 -39.65 -12.32
CA VAL A 3 6.68 -39.60 -11.98
C VAL A 3 7.50 -38.73 -12.95
N PHE A 4 7.00 -38.50 -14.17
CA PHE A 4 7.73 -37.83 -15.26
C PHE A 4 6.98 -36.64 -15.87
N GLN A 5 5.84 -36.23 -15.28
CA GLN A 5 5.01 -35.12 -15.76
C GLN A 5 5.36 -33.74 -15.16
N ASN A 6 6.29 -33.66 -14.20
CA ASN A 6 6.83 -32.37 -13.76
C ASN A 6 8.11 -32.06 -14.48
N GLU A 7 8.03 -31.13 -15.43
CA GLU A 7 9.17 -30.40 -15.98
C GLU A 7 10.38 -31.26 -16.43
N GLY A 8 10.20 -32.56 -16.67
CA GLY A 8 11.15 -33.47 -17.33
C GLY A 8 12.55 -33.58 -16.74
N LYS A 9 12.71 -33.53 -15.42
CA LYS A 9 14.01 -33.83 -14.76
C LYS A 9 13.86 -34.86 -13.64
N PRO A 10 13.67 -36.16 -13.95
CA PRO A 10 13.98 -37.22 -12.97
C PRO A 10 15.47 -37.19 -12.58
N PHE A 11 16.30 -36.64 -13.48
CA PHE A 11 17.73 -36.38 -13.34
C PHE A 11 17.97 -34.98 -13.89
N GLY A 12 18.48 -34.06 -13.08
CA GLY A 12 18.95 -32.78 -13.60
C GLY A 12 20.19 -32.97 -14.48
N ILE A 13 20.62 -31.91 -15.18
CA ILE A 13 21.96 -31.83 -15.79
C ILE A 13 23.05 -32.20 -14.77
N GLU A 14 22.75 -32.07 -13.47
CA GLU A 14 23.63 -32.34 -12.33
C GLU A 14 23.84 -33.84 -12.01
N ASP A 15 23.06 -34.75 -12.61
CA ASP A 15 23.31 -36.21 -12.52
C ASP A 15 23.91 -36.69 -13.85
N GLU A 16 25.17 -36.32 -14.07
CA GLU A 16 25.91 -36.55 -15.33
C GLU A 16 25.94 -38.03 -15.71
N GLU A 17 26.00 -38.94 -14.74
CA GLU A 17 26.07 -40.38 -14.99
C GLU A 17 24.75 -40.92 -15.55
N ASN A 18 23.61 -40.57 -14.95
CA ASN A 18 22.31 -40.99 -15.46
C ASN A 18 21.95 -40.27 -16.76
N PHE A 19 22.39 -39.02 -16.94
CA PHE A 19 22.23 -38.30 -18.20
C PHE A 19 23.02 -38.95 -19.34
N LYS A 20 24.25 -39.39 -19.09
CA LYS A 20 25.05 -40.15 -20.08
C LYS A 20 24.35 -41.45 -20.49
N LYS A 21 23.87 -42.24 -19.52
CA LYS A 21 23.09 -43.48 -19.78
C LYS A 21 21.82 -43.21 -20.58
N PHE A 22 21.16 -42.08 -20.34
CA PHE A 22 20.01 -41.64 -21.13
C PHE A 22 20.39 -41.34 -22.58
N ILE A 23 21.46 -40.59 -22.81
CA ILE A 23 21.92 -40.24 -24.17
C ILE A 23 22.31 -41.50 -24.94
N GLU A 24 22.98 -42.46 -24.30
CA GLU A 24 23.31 -43.76 -24.91
C GLU A 24 22.06 -44.52 -25.36
N ALA A 25 21.05 -44.63 -24.49
CA ALA A 25 19.77 -45.25 -24.83
C ALA A 25 19.03 -44.50 -25.95
N TYR A 26 19.06 -43.16 -25.94
CA TYR A 26 18.41 -42.34 -26.96
C TYR A 26 19.04 -42.52 -28.35
N VAL A 27 20.37 -42.46 -28.43
CA VAL A 27 21.12 -42.61 -29.68
C VAL A 27 20.86 -43.99 -30.29
N GLU A 28 20.89 -45.05 -29.49
CA GLU A 28 20.55 -46.41 -29.94
C GLU A 28 19.12 -46.46 -30.52
N CYS A 29 18.14 -45.90 -29.81
CA CYS A 29 16.78 -45.85 -30.31
C CYS A 29 16.66 -45.06 -31.61
N ASN A 30 17.43 -43.97 -31.80
CA ASN A 30 17.43 -43.24 -33.07
C ASN A 30 17.91 -44.10 -34.24
N ILE A 31 19.02 -44.80 -34.03
CA ILE A 31 19.66 -45.64 -35.05
C ILE A 31 18.73 -46.78 -35.46
N ASN A 32 17.98 -47.33 -34.51
CA ASN A 32 17.15 -48.51 -34.72
C ASN A 32 15.65 -48.22 -34.88
N LYS A 33 15.21 -46.96 -34.94
CA LYS A 33 13.78 -46.58 -34.91
C LYS A 33 12.92 -47.21 -36.03
N SER A 34 13.49 -47.52 -37.19
CA SER A 34 12.78 -48.14 -38.31
C SER A 34 12.47 -49.63 -38.10
N LYS A 35 13.04 -50.25 -37.06
CA LYS A 35 12.90 -51.69 -36.80
C LYS A 35 11.69 -52.04 -35.94
N GLU A 36 11.08 -51.06 -35.28
CA GLU A 36 9.95 -51.29 -34.37
C GLU A 36 9.02 -50.07 -34.33
N ASN A 37 7.78 -50.23 -34.84
CA ASN A 37 6.82 -49.13 -34.97
C ASN A 37 6.42 -48.52 -33.62
N LEU A 38 6.48 -49.29 -32.52
CA LEU A 38 6.21 -48.78 -31.16
C LEU A 38 7.30 -47.83 -30.65
N ILE A 39 8.48 -47.83 -31.30
CA ILE A 39 9.61 -46.94 -31.08
C ILE A 39 9.67 -45.88 -32.20
N GLU A 40 8.52 -45.43 -32.68
CA GLU A 40 8.44 -44.13 -33.35
C GLU A 40 8.74 -43.01 -32.34
N ILE A 41 9.99 -42.58 -32.34
CA ILE A 41 10.43 -41.39 -31.62
C ILE A 41 9.98 -40.17 -32.43
N VAL A 42 9.19 -39.31 -31.80
CA VAL A 42 8.86 -38.00 -32.35
C VAL A 42 10.10 -37.12 -32.21
N TYR A 43 10.91 -37.06 -33.26
CA TYR A 43 12.07 -36.16 -33.41
C TYR A 43 11.69 -34.68 -33.52
N ASP A 44 10.40 -34.37 -33.48
CA ASP A 44 9.86 -33.05 -33.85
C ASP A 44 9.71 -32.07 -32.66
N TYR A 45 10.20 -32.45 -31.48
CA TYR A 45 10.10 -31.57 -30.31
C TYR A 45 11.43 -30.91 -30.01
N LYS A 46 11.44 -29.56 -30.00
CA LYS A 46 12.57 -28.73 -29.58
C LYS A 46 12.92 -28.85 -28.09
N ASP A 47 12.09 -29.55 -27.29
CA ASP A 47 12.25 -29.67 -25.84
C ASP A 47 12.73 -31.07 -25.41
N HIS A 48 13.98 -31.15 -24.96
CA HIS A 48 14.62 -32.36 -24.42
C HIS A 48 13.83 -33.01 -23.26
N LYS A 49 13.02 -32.24 -22.51
CA LYS A 49 12.19 -32.76 -21.41
C LYS A 49 11.14 -33.75 -21.89
N ILE A 50 10.59 -33.50 -23.09
CA ILE A 50 9.55 -34.33 -23.70
C ILE A 50 10.14 -35.68 -24.14
N TRP A 51 11.42 -35.70 -24.54
CA TRP A 51 12.10 -36.92 -24.97
C TRP A 51 12.25 -37.90 -23.82
N LEU A 52 12.70 -37.41 -22.67
CA LEU A 52 13.01 -38.22 -21.50
C LEU A 52 11.75 -38.87 -20.90
N ALA A 53 10.64 -38.12 -20.87
CA ALA A 53 9.35 -38.67 -20.45
C ALA A 53 8.85 -39.77 -21.40
N LYS A 54 9.03 -39.63 -22.72
CA LYS A 54 8.64 -40.66 -23.69
C LYS A 54 9.53 -41.90 -23.58
N LEU A 55 10.85 -41.75 -23.55
CA LEU A 55 11.79 -42.87 -23.40
C LEU A 55 11.58 -43.64 -22.10
N ALA A 56 11.24 -42.97 -21.01
CA ALA A 56 10.96 -43.64 -19.73
C ALA A 56 9.72 -44.55 -19.79
N VAL A 57 8.71 -44.23 -20.61
CA VAL A 57 7.46 -45.01 -20.67
C VAL A 57 7.44 -46.07 -21.77
N ARG A 58 8.23 -45.90 -22.85
CA ARG A 58 8.25 -46.84 -23.98
C ARG A 58 8.54 -48.29 -23.59
N PRO A 59 9.57 -48.59 -22.76
CA PRO A 59 9.84 -49.98 -22.36
C PRO A 59 8.68 -50.60 -21.61
N GLY A 60 8.00 -49.84 -20.75
CA GLY A 60 6.78 -50.30 -20.07
C GLY A 60 5.64 -50.64 -21.04
N HIS A 61 5.43 -49.81 -22.07
CA HIS A 61 4.44 -50.10 -23.12
C HIS A 61 4.81 -51.33 -23.93
N ILE A 62 6.07 -51.46 -24.37
CA ILE A 62 6.54 -52.63 -25.14
C ILE A 62 6.40 -53.91 -24.32
N LEU A 63 6.79 -53.88 -23.04
CA LEU A 63 6.63 -55.03 -22.12
C LEU A 63 5.16 -55.43 -21.95
N THR A 64 4.24 -54.47 -22.03
CA THR A 64 2.80 -54.71 -21.89
C THR A 64 2.19 -55.25 -23.19
N GLU A 65 2.48 -54.59 -24.31
CA GLU A 65 1.97 -54.94 -25.64
C GLU A 65 2.46 -56.32 -26.08
N TYR A 66 3.74 -56.61 -25.88
CA TYR A 66 4.36 -57.88 -26.29
C TYR A 66 4.39 -58.94 -25.18
N LYS A 67 3.59 -58.77 -24.11
CA LYS A 67 3.51 -59.72 -22.99
C LYS A 67 3.18 -61.14 -23.45
N ASN A 68 2.37 -61.29 -24.50
CA ASN A 68 1.92 -62.58 -25.04
C ASN A 68 2.67 -62.98 -26.33
N LEU A 69 3.71 -62.24 -26.71
CA LEU A 69 4.49 -62.45 -27.93
C LEU A 69 6.00 -62.50 -27.58
N PRO A 70 6.49 -63.60 -26.95
CA PRO A 70 7.84 -63.66 -26.38
C PRO A 70 8.94 -63.44 -27.42
N GLU A 71 8.76 -63.95 -28.64
CA GLU A 71 9.72 -63.76 -29.74
C GLU A 71 9.87 -62.29 -30.13
N LYS A 72 8.75 -61.54 -30.20
CA LYS A 72 8.80 -60.09 -30.46
C LYS A 72 9.45 -59.33 -29.32
N LEU A 73 9.18 -59.72 -28.07
CA LEU A 73 9.79 -59.08 -26.91
C LEU A 73 11.30 -59.33 -26.84
N ILE A 74 11.76 -60.53 -27.17
CA ILE A 74 13.19 -60.86 -27.28
C ILE A 74 13.83 -60.01 -28.37
N SER A 75 13.26 -60.02 -29.58
CA SER A 75 13.74 -59.19 -30.69
C SER A 75 13.82 -57.71 -30.34
N CYS A 76 12.82 -57.16 -29.64
CA CYS A 76 12.85 -55.79 -29.13
C CYS A 76 13.98 -55.53 -28.13
N LYS A 77 14.20 -56.44 -27.17
CA LYS A 77 15.28 -56.28 -26.19
C LYS A 77 16.66 -56.37 -26.82
N GLU A 78 16.82 -57.21 -27.84
CA GLU A 78 18.05 -57.33 -28.62
C GLU A 78 18.28 -56.13 -29.55
N THR A 79 17.19 -55.53 -30.05
CA THR A 79 17.26 -54.35 -30.92
C THR A 79 17.53 -53.06 -30.14
N PHE A 80 17.07 -52.97 -28.88
CA PHE A 80 17.21 -51.78 -28.03
C PHE A 80 17.78 -52.09 -26.62
N PRO A 81 18.93 -52.78 -26.50
CA PRO A 81 19.44 -53.23 -25.21
C PRO A 81 19.76 -52.08 -24.25
N LYS A 82 20.27 -50.94 -24.72
CA LYS A 82 20.55 -49.77 -23.86
C LYS A 82 19.28 -49.13 -23.33
N LEU A 83 18.21 -49.10 -24.13
CA LEU A 83 16.90 -48.64 -23.66
C LEU A 83 16.37 -49.49 -22.50
N PHE A 84 16.40 -50.81 -22.63
CA PHE A 84 15.92 -51.72 -21.59
C PHE A 84 16.85 -51.77 -20.36
N GLU A 85 18.16 -51.62 -20.56
CA GLU A 85 19.15 -51.46 -19.48
C GLU A 85 18.87 -50.20 -18.68
N TYR A 86 18.70 -49.05 -19.36
CA TYR A 86 18.35 -47.78 -18.75
C TYR A 86 17.01 -47.88 -18.00
N TYR A 87 16.00 -48.50 -18.60
CA TYR A 87 14.70 -48.70 -17.95
C TYR A 87 14.82 -49.53 -16.66
N LYS A 88 15.54 -50.65 -16.72
CA LYS A 88 15.69 -51.57 -15.58
C LYS A 88 16.53 -50.97 -14.45
N ASN A 89 17.64 -50.33 -14.80
CA ASN A 89 18.64 -49.90 -13.82
C ASN A 89 18.40 -48.48 -13.30
N VAL A 90 17.67 -47.66 -14.06
CA VAL A 90 17.45 -46.24 -13.73
C VAL A 90 15.96 -45.96 -13.48
N ILE A 91 15.10 -46.27 -14.45
CA ILE A 91 13.68 -45.90 -14.39
C ILE A 91 12.91 -46.70 -13.34
N ILE A 92 13.05 -48.03 -13.30
CA ILE A 92 12.34 -48.88 -12.32
C ILE A 92 12.70 -48.51 -10.87
N PRO A 93 14.00 -48.36 -10.48
CA PRO A 93 14.35 -47.92 -9.13
C PRO A 93 13.79 -46.55 -8.78
N ALA A 94 13.81 -45.60 -9.72
CA ALA A 94 13.23 -44.27 -9.51
C ALA A 94 11.71 -44.32 -9.31
N MET A 95 11.01 -45.12 -10.12
CA MET A 95 9.57 -45.35 -9.97
C MET A 95 9.23 -46.06 -8.66
N ARG A 96 10.02 -47.06 -8.24
CA ARG A 96 9.83 -47.76 -6.96
C ARG A 96 10.04 -46.82 -5.78
N ASN A 97 11.06 -45.98 -5.80
CA ASN A 97 11.26 -44.97 -4.76
C ASN A 97 10.09 -43.98 -4.71
N THR A 98 9.63 -43.51 -5.87
CA THR A 98 8.50 -42.56 -5.93
C THR A 98 7.20 -43.22 -5.47
N LEU A 99 6.90 -44.44 -5.90
CA LEU A 99 5.74 -45.21 -5.46
C LEU A 99 5.84 -45.58 -3.98
N HIS A 100 7.03 -45.87 -3.45
CA HIS A 100 7.21 -46.12 -2.03
C HIS A 100 6.95 -44.85 -1.21
N VAL A 101 7.36 -43.67 -1.70
CA VAL A 101 7.04 -42.37 -1.09
C VAL A 101 5.54 -42.10 -1.17
N LEU A 102 4.93 -42.19 -2.37
CA LEU A 102 3.50 -41.96 -2.57
C LEU A 102 2.63 -42.97 -1.81
N ASN A 103 3.04 -44.23 -1.72
CA ASN A 103 2.33 -45.24 -0.95
C ASN A 103 2.47 -44.98 0.54
N ARG A 104 3.63 -44.52 1.04
CA ARG A 104 3.75 -44.08 2.44
C ARG A 104 2.89 -42.85 2.73
N LEU A 105 2.76 -41.92 1.78
CA LEU A 105 1.90 -40.74 1.89
C LEU A 105 0.40 -41.12 1.83
N ASN A 106 0.00 -42.01 0.92
CA ASN A 106 -1.40 -42.39 0.71
C ASN A 106 -1.94 -43.41 1.73
N TYR A 107 -1.10 -44.25 2.34
CA TYR A 107 -1.58 -45.32 3.25
C TYR A 107 -1.67 -44.94 4.72
N SER A 108 -1.11 -43.81 5.16
CA SER A 108 -1.21 -43.41 6.56
C SER A 108 -2.26 -42.32 6.76
N SER A 109 -3.36 -42.66 7.43
CA SER A 109 -4.22 -41.69 8.14
C SER A 109 -3.45 -40.83 9.15
N ARG A 110 -2.17 -41.17 9.41
CA ARG A 110 -1.22 -40.43 10.21
C ARG A 110 -0.56 -39.34 9.35
N LYS A 111 -0.53 -38.10 9.86
CA LYS A 111 0.24 -37.00 9.28
C LYS A 111 1.74 -37.38 9.28
N LEU A 112 2.30 -37.70 8.10
CA LEU A 112 3.74 -37.91 7.94
C LEU A 112 4.47 -36.65 8.38
N LYS A 113 5.48 -36.78 9.26
CA LYS A 113 6.28 -35.64 9.72
C LYS A 113 7.53 -35.47 8.88
N PHE A 114 8.05 -34.26 8.79
CA PHE A 114 9.28 -33.98 8.04
C PHE A 114 10.47 -34.80 8.54
N GLU A 115 10.58 -35.04 9.85
CA GLU A 115 11.64 -35.84 10.47
C GLU A 115 11.65 -37.29 9.98
N GLU A 116 10.48 -37.80 9.61
CA GLU A 116 10.27 -39.17 9.12
C GLU A 116 10.68 -39.33 7.64
N LEU A 117 11.02 -38.22 6.95
CA LEU A 117 11.55 -38.23 5.59
C LEU A 117 13.03 -38.66 5.55
N THR A 118 13.44 -39.24 4.42
CA THR A 118 14.85 -39.52 4.14
C THR A 118 15.62 -38.22 3.93
N ASP A 119 16.94 -38.24 4.18
CA ASP A 119 17.79 -37.05 4.02
C ASP A 119 17.78 -36.47 2.61
N ARG A 120 17.63 -37.35 1.60
CA ARG A 120 17.45 -36.95 0.20
C ARG A 120 16.18 -36.12 0.01
N LEU A 121 15.06 -36.54 0.58
CA LEU A 121 13.78 -35.82 0.47
C LEU A 121 13.79 -34.53 1.28
N LYS A 122 14.35 -34.56 2.50
CA LYS A 122 14.56 -33.34 3.30
C LYS A 122 15.37 -32.31 2.52
N SER A 123 16.49 -32.75 1.93
CA SER A 123 17.34 -31.90 1.10
C SER A 123 16.61 -31.36 -0.14
N ALA A 124 15.75 -32.17 -0.77
CA ALA A 124 14.93 -31.73 -1.91
C ALA A 124 13.92 -30.64 -1.50
N ILE A 125 13.22 -30.81 -0.38
CA ILE A 125 12.29 -29.78 0.15
C ILE A 125 13.05 -28.51 0.52
N ILE A 126 14.17 -28.64 1.25
CA ILE A 126 14.98 -27.49 1.67
C ILE A 126 15.50 -26.69 0.46
N ASN A 127 15.92 -27.38 -0.60
CA ASN A 127 16.44 -26.74 -1.82
C ASN A 127 15.33 -26.33 -2.81
N SER A 128 14.06 -26.59 -2.49
CA SER A 128 12.94 -26.23 -3.35
C SER A 128 12.77 -24.71 -3.47
N LYS A 129 12.05 -24.31 -4.52
CA LYS A 129 11.63 -22.92 -4.72
C LYS A 129 10.26 -22.72 -4.07
N ILE A 130 10.10 -21.60 -3.39
CA ILE A 130 8.82 -21.15 -2.82
C ILE A 130 8.52 -19.75 -3.33
N SER A 131 7.26 -19.35 -3.31
CA SER A 131 6.78 -18.03 -3.66
C SER A 131 6.51 -17.28 -2.38
N LEU A 132 7.47 -16.47 -1.94
CA LEU A 132 7.31 -15.58 -0.79
C LEU A 132 6.78 -14.25 -1.31
N GLN A 133 5.54 -13.88 -0.98
CA GLN A 133 4.90 -12.65 -1.45
C GLN A 133 5.06 -12.45 -2.99
N GLU A 134 4.79 -13.52 -3.77
CA GLU A 134 4.94 -13.61 -5.23
C GLU A 134 6.38 -13.64 -5.77
N LYS A 135 7.38 -13.61 -4.89
CA LYS A 135 8.78 -13.72 -5.28
C LYS A 135 9.28 -15.14 -5.13
N ILE A 136 9.82 -15.68 -6.22
CA ILE A 136 10.37 -17.02 -6.24
C ILE A 136 11.75 -17.00 -5.56
N VAL A 137 11.84 -17.66 -4.41
CA VAL A 137 13.06 -17.77 -3.61
C VAL A 137 13.36 -19.22 -3.28
N LYS A 138 14.63 -19.53 -3.00
CA LYS A 138 15.01 -20.85 -2.47
C LYS A 138 14.57 -20.95 -1.01
N PHE A 139 13.90 -22.02 -0.63
CA PHE A 139 13.40 -22.20 0.74
C PHE A 139 14.53 -22.17 1.77
N LEU A 140 15.68 -22.75 1.42
CA LEU A 140 16.93 -22.71 2.19
C LEU A 140 17.32 -21.29 2.64
N LYS A 141 17.12 -20.27 1.79
CA LYS A 141 17.44 -18.87 2.13
C LYS A 141 16.59 -18.38 3.30
N ILE A 142 15.35 -18.84 3.43
CA ILE A 142 14.44 -18.43 4.50
C ILE A 142 14.74 -19.16 5.81
N VAL A 143 15.05 -20.45 5.75
CA VAL A 143 15.30 -21.28 6.94
C VAL A 143 16.74 -21.17 7.49
N ASN A 144 17.56 -20.25 6.97
CA ASN A 144 18.93 -19.98 7.43
C ASN A 144 19.86 -21.20 7.43
N ASN A 145 19.69 -22.12 6.50
CA ASN A 145 20.40 -23.40 6.49
C ASN A 145 20.17 -24.27 7.74
N ASP A 146 19.24 -23.92 8.63
CA ASP A 146 18.89 -24.74 9.78
C ASP A 146 18.00 -25.91 9.33
N LYS A 147 18.63 -27.05 9.09
CA LYS A 147 17.94 -28.30 8.73
C LYS A 147 16.98 -28.80 9.82
N ASN A 148 17.13 -28.30 11.06
CA ASN A 148 16.28 -28.62 12.19
C ASN A 148 15.27 -27.50 12.49
N SER A 149 15.07 -26.57 11.55
CA SER A 149 14.14 -25.48 11.72
C SER A 149 12.73 -26.02 12.02
N LYS A 150 12.11 -25.46 13.08
CA LYS A 150 10.74 -25.80 13.48
C LYS A 150 9.71 -25.57 12.38
N ILE A 151 10.05 -24.79 11.35
CA ILE A 151 9.23 -24.58 10.15
C ILE A 151 8.88 -25.90 9.49
N PHE A 152 9.84 -26.83 9.39
CA PHE A 152 9.62 -28.08 8.68
C PHE A 152 8.61 -28.98 9.38
N HIS A 153 8.48 -28.87 10.70
CA HIS A 153 7.44 -29.55 11.48
C HIS A 153 6.01 -29.05 11.18
N LYS A 154 5.89 -27.90 10.50
CA LYS A 154 4.62 -27.27 10.15
C LYS A 154 4.20 -27.48 8.70
N LEU A 155 5.06 -28.09 7.87
CA LEU A 155 4.67 -28.53 6.54
C LEU A 155 3.66 -29.67 6.67
N ASP A 156 2.50 -29.50 6.07
CA ASP A 156 1.55 -30.59 5.93
C ASP A 156 1.94 -31.52 4.76
N MET A 157 1.31 -32.69 4.74
CA MET A 157 1.58 -33.72 3.73
C MET A 157 1.32 -33.23 2.31
N PHE A 158 0.25 -32.45 2.10
CA PHE A 158 -0.12 -31.95 0.78
C PHE A 158 0.89 -30.93 0.28
N GLN A 159 1.37 -30.03 1.14
CA GLN A 159 2.42 -29.07 0.83
C GLN A 159 3.74 -29.77 0.48
N MET A 160 4.12 -30.80 1.26
CA MET A 160 5.33 -31.58 0.95
C MET A 160 5.19 -32.33 -0.38
N GLN A 161 4.02 -32.93 -0.64
CA GLN A 161 3.74 -33.62 -1.90
C GLN A 161 3.71 -32.65 -3.08
N ASP A 162 3.14 -31.46 -2.92
CA ASP A 162 3.13 -30.43 -3.96
C ASP A 162 4.55 -30.01 -4.33
N ILE A 163 5.41 -29.77 -3.34
CA ILE A 163 6.82 -29.42 -3.55
C ILE A 163 7.58 -30.57 -4.24
N LEU A 164 7.45 -31.80 -3.72
CA LEU A 164 8.25 -32.94 -4.17
C LEU A 164 7.74 -33.58 -5.47
N CYS A 165 6.42 -33.68 -5.62
CA CYS A 165 5.76 -34.50 -6.62
C CYS A 165 5.01 -33.72 -7.68
N ASN A 166 4.81 -32.40 -7.53
CA ASN A 166 4.21 -31.54 -8.56
C ASN A 166 5.19 -30.44 -9.04
N GLY A 167 6.35 -30.29 -8.38
CA GLY A 167 7.23 -29.14 -8.62
C GLY A 167 6.53 -27.81 -8.31
N ASN A 168 5.41 -27.87 -7.57
CA ASN A 168 4.58 -26.72 -7.28
C ASN A 168 5.35 -25.79 -6.36
N ILE A 169 5.29 -24.51 -6.69
CA ILE A 169 5.89 -23.46 -5.88
C ILE A 169 4.92 -23.17 -4.73
N LEU A 170 5.31 -23.58 -3.52
CA LEU A 170 4.55 -23.28 -2.31
C LEU A 170 4.42 -21.77 -2.14
N LYS A 171 3.19 -21.26 -2.07
CA LYS A 171 2.91 -19.84 -1.86
C LYS A 171 2.84 -19.53 -0.36
N ILE A 172 3.64 -18.57 0.08
CA ILE A 172 3.72 -18.14 1.48
C ILE A 172 3.65 -16.62 1.51
N GLY A 173 2.87 -16.07 2.45
CA GLY A 173 2.69 -14.63 2.59
C GLY A 173 1.50 -14.14 1.81
N ASN A 174 0.56 -13.52 2.52
CA ASN A 174 -0.56 -12.83 1.87
C ASN A 174 -0.08 -11.68 0.97
N ILE A 175 -0.65 -11.59 -0.22
CA ILE A 175 -0.40 -10.50 -1.14
C ILE A 175 -1.27 -9.34 -0.70
N GLN A 176 -0.65 -8.37 -0.04
CA GLN A 176 -1.26 -7.06 0.04
C GLN A 176 -1.33 -6.52 -1.40
N ASN A 177 -2.55 -6.48 -1.95
CA ASN A 177 -2.83 -5.84 -3.23
C ASN A 177 -2.52 -4.35 -3.10
N ILE A 178 -1.27 -3.99 -3.38
CA ILE A 178 -0.84 -2.61 -3.52
C ILE A 178 -1.14 -2.25 -4.96
N GLU A 179 -2.29 -1.60 -5.17
CA GLU A 179 -2.75 -1.14 -6.48
C GLU A 179 -1.60 -0.50 -7.27
N GLU A 180 -1.56 -0.77 -8.58
CA GLU A 180 -0.65 -0.10 -9.52
C GLU A 180 -1.10 1.35 -9.71
N GLU A 181 -0.71 2.19 -8.77
CA GLU A 181 -0.78 3.64 -8.91
C GLU A 181 0.42 4.15 -9.72
N PHE A 182 0.18 5.12 -10.59
CA PHE A 182 1.25 5.89 -11.21
C PHE A 182 2.06 6.64 -10.14
N TYR A 183 3.37 6.53 -10.25
CA TYR A 183 4.30 7.10 -9.31
C TYR A 183 5.35 7.93 -10.06
N ILE A 184 5.57 9.15 -9.58
CA ILE A 184 6.67 10.00 -9.99
C ILE A 184 7.75 9.90 -8.92
N GLU A 185 9.00 9.69 -9.34
CA GLU A 185 10.13 9.59 -8.43
C GLU A 185 10.25 10.87 -7.58
N ARG A 186 10.30 10.69 -6.26
CA ARG A 186 10.31 11.80 -5.32
C ARG A 186 11.72 12.10 -4.84
N LYS A 187 12.00 13.39 -4.71
CA LYS A 187 13.14 13.91 -3.94
C LYS A 187 12.70 14.22 -2.53
N PHE A 188 13.63 14.14 -1.59
CA PHE A 188 13.38 14.32 -0.18
C PHE A 188 14.30 15.37 0.40
N VAL A 189 13.87 15.95 1.49
CA VAL A 189 14.62 16.94 2.25
C VAL A 189 14.74 16.44 3.68
N LYS A 190 15.96 16.40 4.22
CA LYS A 190 16.19 15.97 5.59
C LYS A 190 15.74 17.06 6.57
N ILE A 191 15.09 16.66 7.64
CA ILE A 191 14.61 17.54 8.71
C ILE A 191 15.71 17.63 9.77
N ILE A 192 16.20 18.84 10.03
CA ILE A 192 17.31 19.12 10.95
C ILE A 192 16.76 19.90 12.15
N PRO A 193 17.08 19.51 13.41
CA PRO A 193 16.75 20.31 14.58
C PRO A 193 17.31 21.73 14.46
N ASN A 194 16.45 22.72 14.66
CA ASN A 194 16.85 24.12 14.68
C ASN A 194 17.12 24.54 16.13
N ASN A 195 18.39 24.55 16.51
CA ASN A 195 18.79 24.93 17.86
C ASN A 195 18.71 26.45 18.12
N ASN A 196 18.40 27.25 17.09
CA ASN A 196 18.54 28.71 17.13
C ASN A 196 17.20 29.47 17.15
N SER A 197 16.04 28.79 17.18
CA SER A 197 14.76 29.50 17.22
C SER A 197 13.75 28.85 18.15
N ASP A 198 13.09 29.68 18.97
CA ASP A 198 11.99 29.25 19.83
C ASP A 198 10.70 28.93 19.05
N ASN A 199 10.59 29.44 17.81
CA ASN A 199 9.38 29.35 16.99
C ASN A 199 9.39 28.17 16.00
N ASP A 200 10.49 27.93 15.28
CA ASP A 200 10.63 26.80 14.35
C ASP A 200 11.65 25.81 14.89
N LYS A 201 11.17 24.71 15.49
CA LYS A 201 12.03 23.67 16.08
C LYS A 201 12.89 22.91 15.05
N TYR A 202 12.59 23.05 13.76
CA TYR A 202 13.27 22.30 12.70
C TYR A 202 13.39 23.12 11.41
N ILE A 203 14.51 22.96 10.72
CA ILE A 203 14.76 23.48 9.37
C ILE A 203 14.95 22.32 8.38
N ASN A 204 14.70 22.63 7.11
CA ASN A 204 14.96 21.73 6.01
C ASN A 204 16.44 21.80 5.61
N SER A 205 17.05 20.65 5.27
CA SER A 205 18.35 20.64 4.61
C SER A 205 18.28 21.31 3.24
N ASN A 206 19.37 21.94 2.81
CA ASN A 206 19.48 22.44 1.42
C ASN A 206 19.71 21.32 0.40
N GLU A 207 20.09 20.13 0.88
CA GLU A 207 20.33 18.97 0.04
C GLU A 207 19.04 18.20 -0.26
N PHE A 208 18.87 17.85 -1.54
CA PHE A 208 17.81 16.96 -2.01
C PHE A 208 18.34 15.54 -2.14
N LEU A 209 17.69 14.60 -1.44
CA LEU A 209 18.04 13.19 -1.42
C LEU A 209 17.09 12.39 -2.32
N SER A 210 17.60 11.40 -3.03
CA SER A 210 16.74 10.42 -3.73
C SER A 210 16.38 9.24 -2.82
N LEU A 211 15.39 8.44 -3.22
CA LEU A 211 14.95 7.29 -2.44
C LEU A 211 16.08 6.27 -2.16
N PRO A 212 17.00 5.95 -3.11
CA PRO A 212 18.18 5.14 -2.82
C PRO A 212 19.06 5.65 -1.67
N HIS A 213 19.26 6.97 -1.56
CA HIS A 213 20.07 7.56 -0.48
C HIS A 213 19.41 7.33 0.88
N ILE A 214 18.09 7.53 0.97
CA ILE A 214 17.35 7.35 2.23
C ILE A 214 17.27 5.87 2.59
N ARG A 215 17.20 4.97 1.61
CA ARG A 215 17.29 3.51 1.85
C ARG A 215 18.62 3.13 2.48
N ALA A 216 19.74 3.65 1.98
CA ALA A 216 21.05 3.43 2.59
C ALA A 216 21.08 3.93 4.04
N GLN A 217 20.42 5.06 4.33
CA GLN A 217 20.28 5.56 5.70
C GLN A 217 19.34 4.70 6.57
N ALA A 218 18.31 4.09 5.97
CA ALA A 218 17.40 3.17 6.65
C ALA A 218 18.12 1.91 7.12
N GLU A 219 19.10 1.42 6.36
CA GLU A 219 19.94 0.28 6.75
C GLU A 219 20.80 0.57 7.99
N GLN A 220 21.19 1.84 8.21
CA GLN A 220 21.98 2.26 9.37
C GLN A 220 21.10 2.58 10.59
N SER A 221 20.02 3.35 10.38
CA SER A 221 19.17 3.89 11.44
C SER A 221 18.04 2.94 11.87
N LYS A 222 17.77 1.90 11.07
CA LYS A 222 16.64 0.96 11.15
C LYS A 222 15.24 1.57 11.04
N LEU A 223 15.07 2.86 11.27
CA LEU A 223 13.77 3.52 11.28
C LEU A 223 13.89 4.85 10.56
N ILE A 224 13.07 5.08 9.54
CA ILE A 224 12.96 6.34 8.81
C ILE A 224 11.55 6.90 8.99
N MET A 225 11.45 8.22 9.19
CA MET A 225 10.18 8.93 9.24
C MET A 225 10.02 9.87 8.04
N ILE A 226 8.89 9.77 7.33
CA ILE A 226 8.46 10.71 6.30
C ILE A 226 7.31 11.55 6.85
N SER A 227 7.53 12.84 7.07
CA SER A 227 6.54 13.77 7.62
C SER A 227 6.24 14.87 6.62
N ASP A 228 4.98 15.03 6.24
CA ASP A 228 4.59 16.06 5.28
C ASP A 228 3.10 16.39 5.35
N LYS A 229 2.68 17.48 4.70
CA LYS A 229 1.29 17.91 4.61
C LYS A 229 0.44 16.86 3.86
N ALA A 230 -0.87 17.01 3.98
CA ALA A 230 -1.81 16.14 3.27
C ALA A 230 -1.67 16.33 1.74
N GLY A 231 -1.73 15.24 0.99
CA GLY A 231 -1.68 15.29 -0.48
C GLY A 231 -0.27 15.26 -1.10
N TYR A 232 0.81 15.39 -0.33
CA TYR A 232 2.20 15.39 -0.84
C TYR A 232 2.72 14.04 -1.37
N GLY A 233 1.90 12.98 -1.30
CA GLY A 233 2.23 11.67 -1.88
C GLY A 233 2.99 10.71 -0.96
N LYS A 234 2.91 10.88 0.37
CA LYS A 234 3.55 9.98 1.36
C LYS A 234 3.13 8.52 1.17
N THR A 235 1.81 8.27 1.17
CA THR A 235 1.21 6.96 0.94
C THR A 235 1.69 6.34 -0.37
N THR A 236 1.62 7.08 -1.47
CA THR A 236 2.04 6.60 -2.80
C THR A 236 3.55 6.30 -2.84
N THR A 237 4.38 7.13 -2.19
CA THR A 237 5.82 6.89 -2.02
C THR A 237 6.08 5.61 -1.24
N LEU A 238 5.35 5.38 -0.15
CA LEU A 238 5.51 4.20 0.69
C LEU A 238 5.05 2.92 -0.01
N LYS A 239 3.95 2.99 -0.78
CA LYS A 239 3.47 1.91 -1.64
C LYS A 239 4.50 1.55 -2.72
N ASN A 240 5.06 2.55 -3.41
CA ASN A 240 6.11 2.32 -4.41
C ASN A 240 7.37 1.71 -3.77
N LEU A 241 7.83 2.26 -2.65
CA LEU A 241 8.94 1.73 -1.88
C LEU A 241 8.71 0.27 -1.48
N CYS A 242 7.50 -0.09 -1.02
CA CYS A 242 7.17 -1.48 -0.71
C CYS A 242 7.37 -2.42 -1.91
N LYS A 243 6.94 -2.00 -3.11
CA LYS A 243 7.15 -2.77 -4.35
C LYS A 243 8.64 -2.93 -4.68
N GLU A 244 9.40 -1.83 -4.60
CA GLU A 244 10.85 -1.86 -4.84
C GLU A 244 11.59 -2.74 -3.84
N LEU A 245 11.22 -2.70 -2.56
CA LEU A 245 11.81 -3.52 -1.51
C LEU A 245 11.51 -5.00 -1.71
N LYS A 246 10.28 -5.37 -2.08
CA LYS A 246 9.95 -6.77 -2.44
C LYS A 246 10.78 -7.27 -3.63
N ASN A 247 11.08 -6.41 -4.59
CA ASN A 247 11.94 -6.75 -5.73
C ASN A 247 13.42 -6.84 -5.32
N SER A 248 13.89 -5.92 -4.49
CA SER A 248 15.29 -5.85 -4.05
C SER A 248 15.66 -6.95 -3.04
N TYR A 249 14.68 -7.35 -2.22
CA TYR A 249 14.85 -8.27 -1.10
C TYR A 249 13.79 -9.38 -1.15
N PRO A 250 13.82 -10.26 -2.17
CA PRO A 250 12.78 -11.26 -2.38
C PRO A 250 12.70 -12.29 -1.25
N GLU A 251 13.75 -12.47 -0.45
CA GLU A 251 13.77 -13.33 0.74
C GLU A 251 13.30 -12.65 2.04
N TYR A 252 12.82 -11.41 1.98
CA TYR A 252 12.35 -10.65 3.13
C TYR A 252 10.82 -10.60 3.14
N PHE A 253 10.24 -10.58 4.33
CA PHE A 253 8.86 -10.15 4.48
C PHE A 253 8.80 -8.62 4.47
N VAL A 254 8.18 -8.06 3.43
CA VAL A 254 7.94 -6.62 3.33
C VAL A 254 6.45 -6.36 3.50
N PHE A 255 6.10 -5.65 4.57
CA PHE A 255 4.71 -5.33 4.89
C PHE A 255 4.44 -3.86 4.78
N TYR A 256 3.38 -3.52 4.04
CA TYR A 256 2.76 -2.22 4.06
C TYR A 256 1.55 -2.26 5.01
N VAL A 257 1.48 -1.30 5.92
CA VAL A 257 0.45 -1.24 6.95
C VAL A 257 -0.24 0.10 6.85
N ASP A 258 -1.49 0.08 6.43
CA ASP A 258 -2.36 1.25 6.52
C ASP A 258 -2.95 1.36 7.93
N LEU A 259 -2.42 2.29 8.72
CA LEU A 259 -2.81 2.48 10.12
C LEU A 259 -4.20 3.08 10.28
N LYS A 260 -4.76 3.67 9.21
CA LYS A 260 -6.14 4.16 9.18
C LYS A 260 -7.14 3.03 9.41
N SER A 261 -6.81 1.84 8.90
CA SER A 261 -7.66 0.65 9.01
C SER A 261 -7.63 -0.01 10.40
N TYR A 262 -6.70 0.40 11.27
CA TYR A 262 -6.47 -0.24 12.56
C TYR A 262 -7.48 0.22 13.63
N LYS A 263 -8.30 -0.73 14.13
CA LYS A 263 -9.46 -0.43 15.01
C LYS A 263 -9.42 -1.06 16.40
N ASN A 264 -8.54 -2.02 16.67
CA ASN A 264 -8.61 -2.90 17.86
C ASN A 264 -7.65 -2.54 19.00
N LYS A 265 -7.95 -3.04 20.21
CA LYS A 265 -7.18 -2.92 21.47
C LYS A 265 -6.49 -4.25 21.84
N ALA A 266 -5.81 -4.91 20.92
CA ALA A 266 -5.28 -6.25 21.18
C ALA A 266 -3.81 -6.25 21.68
N ASP A 267 -3.29 -7.44 21.95
CA ASP A 267 -1.88 -7.71 22.29
C ASP A 267 -0.97 -7.48 21.06
N LEU A 268 0.30 -7.09 21.26
CA LEU A 268 1.33 -6.85 20.24
C LEU A 268 1.39 -7.93 19.15
N ILE A 269 1.34 -9.21 19.52
CA ILE A 269 1.43 -10.33 18.56
C ILE A 269 0.14 -10.53 17.79
N ILE A 270 -1.01 -10.38 18.46
CA ILE A 270 -2.33 -10.45 17.81
C ILE A 270 -2.47 -9.26 16.85
N ILE A 271 -1.99 -8.09 17.27
CA ILE A 271 -1.94 -6.88 16.47
C ILE A 271 -1.06 -7.07 15.26
N LEU A 272 0.17 -7.60 15.40
CA LEU A 272 1.01 -7.86 14.24
C LEU A 272 0.35 -8.88 13.31
N LYS A 273 -0.30 -9.93 13.83
CA LYS A 273 -1.05 -10.87 12.96
C LYS A 273 -2.21 -10.19 12.23
N GLU A 274 -3.02 -9.40 12.93
CA GLU A 274 -4.16 -8.66 12.36
C GLU A 274 -3.71 -7.59 11.36
N ILE A 275 -2.68 -6.82 11.71
CA ILE A 275 -2.10 -5.75 10.90
C ILE A 275 -1.43 -6.31 9.65
N LEU A 276 -0.64 -7.36 9.80
CA LEU A 276 0.11 -7.97 8.70
C LEU A 276 -0.77 -8.91 7.86
N LYS A 277 -2.02 -9.17 8.30
CA LYS A 277 -2.98 -10.05 7.63
C LYS A 277 -2.41 -11.43 7.32
N LEU A 278 -1.58 -11.95 8.23
CA LEU A 278 -1.04 -13.30 8.14
C LEU A 278 -2.22 -14.26 8.24
N GLU A 279 -2.37 -15.17 7.27
CA GLU A 279 -3.41 -16.17 7.36
C GLU A 279 -3.13 -17.07 8.57
N ASN A 280 -4.16 -17.68 9.17
CA ASN A 280 -3.99 -18.62 10.28
C ASN A 280 -3.40 -19.97 9.81
N ASN A 281 -2.42 -19.92 8.90
CA ASN A 281 -1.63 -21.06 8.46
C ASN A 281 -0.36 -21.14 9.33
N ASP A 282 -0.23 -22.26 10.06
CA ASP A 282 0.90 -22.57 10.93
C ASP A 282 2.26 -22.44 10.24
N LEU A 283 2.32 -22.79 8.95
CA LEU A 283 3.54 -22.69 8.15
C LEU A 283 3.92 -21.24 7.89
N GLU A 284 2.96 -20.42 7.45
CA GLU A 284 3.18 -18.99 7.19
C GLU A 284 3.66 -18.29 8.47
N LEU A 285 3.01 -18.56 9.60
CA LEU A 285 3.42 -18.02 10.90
C LEU A 285 4.83 -18.45 11.31
N SER A 286 5.20 -19.70 11.02
CA SER A 286 6.54 -20.21 11.35
C SER A 286 7.62 -19.62 10.45
N VAL A 287 7.32 -19.47 9.16
CA VAL A 287 8.19 -18.80 8.19
C VAL A 287 8.37 -17.33 8.56
N PHE A 288 7.27 -16.62 8.87
CA PHE A 288 7.33 -15.25 9.38
C PHE A 288 8.16 -15.16 10.66
N SER A 289 7.95 -16.06 11.63
CA SER A 289 8.70 -16.06 12.89
C SER A 289 10.19 -16.24 12.67
N SER A 290 10.59 -17.13 11.75
CA SER A 290 12.00 -17.31 11.36
C SER A 290 12.55 -16.05 10.71
N CYS A 291 11.86 -15.47 9.73
CA CYS A 291 12.27 -14.22 9.11
C CYS A 291 12.39 -13.10 10.15
N PHE A 292 11.46 -13.01 11.09
CA PHE A 292 11.47 -12.03 12.16
C PHE A 292 12.71 -12.20 13.04
N CYS A 293 12.95 -13.40 13.58
CA CYS A 293 14.11 -13.72 14.42
C CYS A 293 15.46 -13.52 13.70
N THR A 294 15.48 -13.67 12.38
CA THR A 294 16.70 -13.56 11.56
C THR A 294 16.87 -12.17 10.95
N GLY A 295 15.94 -11.26 11.23
CA GLY A 295 15.99 -9.89 10.78
C GLY A 295 15.76 -9.70 9.30
N ARG A 296 14.92 -10.53 8.69
CA ARG A 296 14.44 -10.42 7.32
C ARG A 296 13.00 -9.93 7.24
N VAL A 297 12.72 -8.86 7.96
CA VAL A 297 11.41 -8.22 7.98
C VAL A 297 11.61 -6.73 7.80
N ILE A 298 10.84 -6.15 6.89
CA ILE A 298 10.75 -4.71 6.65
C ILE A 298 9.29 -4.29 6.84
N LEU A 299 9.08 -3.25 7.65
CA LEU A 299 7.74 -2.77 8.01
C LEU A 299 7.56 -1.33 7.56
N LEU A 300 6.48 -1.05 6.83
CA LEU A 300 6.14 0.27 6.34
C LEU A 300 4.77 0.65 6.90
N PHE A 301 4.72 1.60 7.83
CA PHE A 301 3.51 2.05 8.50
C PHE A 301 3.08 3.42 7.94
N ASP A 302 1.91 3.45 7.31
CA ASP A 302 1.35 4.66 6.72
C ASP A 302 0.29 5.29 7.63
N GLY A 303 0.40 6.60 7.88
CA GLY A 303 -0.64 7.38 8.56
C GLY A 303 -0.62 7.30 10.09
N VAL A 304 0.53 7.48 10.75
CA VAL A 304 0.61 7.47 12.23
C VAL A 304 -0.29 8.54 12.87
N ASP A 305 -0.49 9.67 12.19
CA ASP A 305 -1.42 10.72 12.64
C ASP A 305 -2.90 10.37 12.53
N GLU A 306 -3.23 9.28 11.85
CA GLU A 306 -4.60 8.80 11.67
C GLU A 306 -5.01 7.77 12.74
N ILE A 307 -4.05 7.33 13.57
CA ILE A 307 -4.32 6.47 14.73
C ILE A 307 -5.13 7.25 15.77
N ALA A 308 -6.18 6.62 16.31
CA ALA A 308 -6.96 7.21 17.39
C ALA A 308 -6.06 7.54 18.61
N PRO A 309 -6.24 8.69 19.29
CA PRO A 309 -5.39 9.09 20.40
C PRO A 309 -5.23 8.02 21.50
N THR A 310 -6.28 7.24 21.77
CA THR A 310 -6.27 6.13 22.74
C THR A 310 -5.33 4.98 22.40
N HIS A 311 -4.94 4.84 21.13
CA HIS A 311 -4.02 3.79 20.66
C HIS A 311 -2.64 4.32 20.29
N LYS A 312 -2.50 5.65 20.14
CA LYS A 312 -1.24 6.27 19.74
C LYS A 312 -0.08 5.92 20.68
N TYR A 313 -0.30 5.97 21.99
CA TYR A 313 0.74 5.60 22.97
C TYR A 313 1.17 4.13 22.83
N PHE A 314 0.20 3.23 22.68
CA PHE A 314 0.47 1.82 22.44
C PHE A 314 1.29 1.62 21.16
N PHE A 315 0.88 2.25 20.05
CA PHE A 315 1.56 2.13 18.77
C PHE A 315 3.00 2.67 18.82
N ILE A 316 3.22 3.81 19.47
CA ILE A 316 4.57 4.35 19.65
C ILE A 316 5.45 3.36 20.43
N ASN A 317 4.94 2.78 21.52
CA ASN A 317 5.67 1.77 22.28
C ASN A 317 5.94 0.49 21.47
N LEU A 318 4.99 0.08 20.63
CA LEU A 318 5.15 -1.04 19.69
C LEU A 318 6.32 -0.77 18.74
N ILE A 319 6.35 0.38 18.06
CA ILE A 319 7.42 0.74 17.13
C ILE A 319 8.79 0.80 17.83
N GLN A 320 8.84 1.39 19.03
CA GLN A 320 10.07 1.39 19.84
C GLN A 320 10.53 -0.04 20.15
N ARG A 321 9.63 -0.92 20.58
CA ARG A 321 9.96 -2.33 20.85
C ARG A 321 10.45 -3.04 19.59
N ILE A 322 9.74 -2.88 18.46
CA ILE A 322 10.13 -3.42 17.14
C ILE A 322 11.54 -2.96 16.75
N LYS A 323 11.90 -1.70 17.02
CA LYS A 323 13.25 -1.15 16.77
C LYS A 323 14.37 -1.90 17.52
N PHE A 324 14.06 -2.45 18.70
CA PHE A 324 15.01 -3.26 19.47
C PHE A 324 15.12 -4.71 18.99
N PHE A 325 14.15 -5.19 18.20
CA PHE A 325 14.24 -6.51 17.57
C PHE A 325 15.13 -6.48 16.31
N THR A 326 15.27 -7.63 15.68
CA THR A 326 16.11 -7.88 14.50
C THR A 326 15.55 -7.29 13.20
N VAL A 327 14.40 -6.60 13.21
CA VAL A 327 13.81 -5.96 12.02
C VAL A 327 14.82 -5.06 11.33
N THR A 328 14.98 -5.24 10.02
CA THR A 328 16.01 -4.59 9.20
C THR A 328 15.73 -3.11 9.05
N GLN A 329 14.50 -2.80 8.67
CA GLN A 329 14.06 -1.45 8.33
C GLN A 329 12.61 -1.25 8.74
N GLN A 330 12.32 -0.03 9.19
CA GLN A 330 11.00 0.46 9.52
C GLN A 330 10.84 1.82 8.85
N TRP A 331 9.68 2.03 8.26
CA TRP A 331 9.32 3.29 7.63
C TRP A 331 7.99 3.73 8.22
N ILE A 332 7.92 4.98 8.66
CA ILE A 332 6.68 5.54 9.19
C ILE A 332 6.34 6.82 8.44
N THR A 333 5.05 7.05 8.15
CA THR A 333 4.58 8.32 7.63
C THR A 333 3.71 9.05 8.65
N THR A 334 3.81 10.38 8.69
CA THR A 334 3.01 11.21 9.58
C THR A 334 2.79 12.62 9.01
N ARG A 335 2.09 13.47 9.77
CA ARG A 335 1.93 14.90 9.49
C ARG A 335 2.82 15.76 10.40
N PRO A 336 3.15 17.01 10.00
CA PRO A 336 4.06 17.89 10.72
C PRO A 336 3.73 18.09 12.21
N HIS A 337 2.44 18.14 12.58
CA HIS A 337 2.03 18.34 13.97
C HIS A 337 2.48 17.21 14.93
N LEU A 338 2.79 16.00 14.44
CA LEU A 338 3.34 14.89 15.23
C LEU A 338 4.84 14.66 15.02
N GLU A 339 5.43 15.33 14.05
CA GLU A 339 6.82 15.13 13.59
C GLU A 339 7.82 15.21 14.75
N ASN A 340 7.83 16.34 15.48
CA ASN A 340 8.72 16.57 16.61
C ASN A 340 8.56 15.50 17.71
N GLU A 341 7.30 15.21 18.09
CA GLU A 341 7.02 14.22 19.13
C GLU A 341 7.60 12.85 18.76
N LEU A 342 7.39 12.42 17.51
CA LEU A 342 7.84 11.12 17.03
C LEU A 342 9.35 11.08 16.82
N MET A 343 9.98 12.12 16.28
CA MET A 343 11.44 12.19 16.13
C MET A 343 12.15 12.07 17.47
N VAL A 344 11.68 12.83 18.48
CA VAL A 344 12.25 12.78 19.83
C VAL A 344 12.06 11.40 20.45
N LYS A 345 10.85 10.84 20.39
CA LYS A 345 10.56 9.52 20.98
C LYS A 345 11.30 8.38 20.28
N PHE A 346 11.46 8.45 18.97
CA PHE A 346 12.10 7.38 18.21
C PHE A 346 13.60 7.56 18.03
N LYS A 347 14.15 8.75 18.33
CA LYS A 347 15.54 9.13 18.05
C LYS A 347 15.90 8.76 16.61
N THR A 348 15.13 9.32 15.67
CA THR A 348 15.28 9.06 14.24
C THR A 348 15.30 10.37 13.44
N ASP A 349 15.90 10.31 12.27
CA ASP A 349 15.84 11.35 11.26
C ASP A 349 14.44 11.41 10.62
N GLY A 350 14.00 12.64 10.38
CA GLY A 350 12.78 12.93 9.62
C GLY A 350 13.11 13.40 8.21
N PHE A 351 12.22 13.13 7.27
CA PHE A 351 12.30 13.58 5.89
C PHE A 351 10.97 14.17 5.45
N ARG A 352 11.03 15.20 4.61
CA ARG A 352 9.88 15.74 3.88
C ARG A 352 10.02 15.44 2.40
N LEU A 353 8.91 15.43 1.68
CA LEU A 353 8.92 15.29 0.23
C LEU A 353 9.14 16.68 -0.38
N LYS A 354 10.00 16.76 -1.40
CA LYS A 354 10.12 17.99 -2.19
C LYS A 354 8.80 18.26 -2.89
N ALA A 355 8.34 19.50 -2.86
CA ALA A 355 7.30 20.03 -3.74
C ALA A 355 7.47 19.54 -5.20
N PHE A 356 6.36 19.30 -5.90
CA PHE A 356 6.41 19.00 -7.33
C PHE A 356 7.05 20.17 -8.08
N ASP A 357 8.04 19.88 -8.92
CA ASP A 357 8.56 20.88 -9.86
C ASP A 357 7.88 20.79 -11.23
N GLY A 358 8.25 21.67 -12.15
CA GLY A 358 7.59 21.76 -13.45
C GLY A 358 7.63 20.47 -14.26
N ASN A 359 8.66 19.64 -14.08
CA ASN A 359 8.74 18.34 -14.75
C ASN A 359 7.76 17.34 -14.12
N ASP A 360 7.71 17.27 -12.80
CA ASP A 360 6.77 16.41 -12.06
C ASP A 360 5.31 16.74 -12.42
N ILE A 361 4.96 18.03 -12.49
CA ILE A 361 3.62 18.50 -12.86
C ILE A 361 3.28 18.00 -14.28
N ASN A 362 4.19 18.21 -15.24
CA ASN A 362 3.99 17.79 -16.62
C ASN A 362 3.81 16.26 -16.77
N GLU A 363 4.54 15.47 -15.99
CA GLU A 363 4.41 14.01 -15.99
C GLU A 363 3.04 13.56 -15.46
N ILE A 364 2.56 14.14 -14.35
CA ILE A 364 1.21 13.83 -13.84
C ILE A 364 0.14 14.20 -14.87
N ILE A 365 0.25 15.38 -15.51
CA ILE A 365 -0.74 15.83 -16.51
C ILE A 365 -0.79 14.85 -17.68
N ARG A 366 0.38 14.46 -18.21
CA ARG A 366 0.49 13.48 -19.30
C ARG A 366 -0.18 12.15 -18.93
N TYR A 367 0.09 11.66 -17.72
CA TYR A 367 -0.49 10.41 -17.25
C TYR A 367 -2.02 10.47 -17.15
N ILE A 368 -2.57 11.49 -16.49
CA ILE A 368 -4.02 11.58 -16.22
C ILE A 368 -4.82 11.82 -17.51
N LEU A 369 -4.35 12.76 -18.35
CA LEU A 369 -5.03 13.09 -19.60
C LEU A 369 -4.91 11.96 -20.63
N LYS A 370 -3.96 11.03 -20.45
CA LYS A 370 -3.56 10.05 -21.48
C LYS A 370 -3.30 10.71 -22.85
N ALA A 371 -3.00 11.99 -22.84
CA ALA A 371 -2.94 12.81 -24.04
C ALA A 371 -1.53 12.77 -24.62
N LYS A 372 -1.45 12.54 -25.93
CA LYS A 372 -0.22 12.81 -26.70
C LYS A 372 -0.13 14.26 -27.17
N ASN A 373 -1.24 15.01 -27.09
CA ASN A 373 -1.29 16.40 -27.54
C ASN A 373 -0.54 17.31 -26.56
N LYS A 374 0.61 17.83 -27.01
CA LYS A 374 1.46 18.75 -26.24
C LYS A 374 0.75 20.07 -25.92
N GLU A 375 -0.13 20.57 -26.77
CA GLU A 375 -0.82 21.85 -26.54
C GLU A 375 -1.73 21.78 -25.31
N LYS A 376 -2.55 20.73 -25.21
CA LYS A 376 -3.44 20.52 -24.06
C LYS A 376 -2.67 20.32 -22.74
N ILE A 377 -1.49 19.68 -22.81
CA ILE A 377 -0.60 19.54 -21.65
C ILE A 377 -0.04 20.90 -21.23
N ASN A 378 0.44 21.69 -22.19
CA ASN A 378 0.99 23.02 -21.93
C ASN A 378 -0.09 23.96 -21.38
N GLU A 379 -1.29 23.97 -21.95
CA GLU A 379 -2.41 24.77 -21.44
C GLU A 379 -2.73 24.43 -19.97
N MET A 380 -2.81 23.13 -19.66
CA MET A 380 -3.04 22.66 -18.29
C MET A 380 -1.89 23.04 -17.34
N TYR A 381 -0.65 22.95 -17.81
CA TYR A 381 0.54 23.31 -17.06
C TYR A 381 0.58 24.81 -16.74
N GLU A 382 0.36 25.66 -17.74
CA GLU A 382 0.28 27.12 -17.56
C GLU A 382 -0.84 27.48 -16.60
N TYR A 383 -2.00 26.82 -16.71
CA TYR A 383 -3.09 27.02 -15.78
C TYR A 383 -2.71 26.63 -14.34
N ILE A 384 -2.15 25.44 -14.12
CA ILE A 384 -1.72 25.01 -12.78
C ILE A 384 -0.68 25.96 -12.19
N ASN A 385 0.27 26.43 -12.99
CA ASN A 385 1.28 27.41 -12.55
C ASN A 385 0.70 28.79 -12.26
N SER A 386 -0.41 29.16 -12.92
CA SER A 386 -1.11 30.41 -12.61
C SER A 386 -1.79 30.37 -11.24
N LEU A 387 -2.04 29.17 -10.69
CA LEU A 387 -2.57 28.99 -9.35
C LEU A 387 -1.44 29.06 -8.33
N ARG A 388 -1.53 30.03 -7.41
CA ARG A 388 -0.59 30.11 -6.28
C ARG A 388 -0.66 28.83 -5.45
N ASP A 389 0.51 28.37 -4.99
CA ASP A 389 0.67 27.26 -4.04
C ASP A 389 0.20 25.87 -4.54
N VAL A 390 0.25 25.60 -5.85
CA VAL A 390 -0.13 24.30 -6.43
C VAL A 390 1.10 23.45 -6.75
N ASP A 391 1.89 23.15 -5.72
CA ASP A 391 2.95 22.14 -5.76
C ASP A 391 2.51 20.79 -5.16
N ASN A 392 1.24 20.72 -4.73
CA ASN A 392 0.66 19.58 -4.07
C ASN A 392 0.15 18.56 -5.11
N PRO A 393 0.71 17.33 -5.16
CA PRO A 393 0.34 16.30 -6.14
C PRO A 393 -1.16 16.00 -6.19
N LEU A 394 -1.83 15.99 -5.02
CA LEU A 394 -3.27 15.73 -4.96
C LEU A 394 -4.07 16.85 -5.63
N LEU A 395 -3.68 18.11 -5.45
CA LEU A 395 -4.36 19.25 -6.08
C LEU A 395 -4.15 19.23 -7.59
N ILE A 396 -2.92 18.97 -8.04
CA ILE A 396 -2.59 18.85 -9.46
C ILE A 396 -3.43 17.73 -10.10
N LYS A 397 -3.51 16.57 -9.43
CA LYS A 397 -4.35 15.45 -9.86
C LYS A 397 -5.82 15.85 -9.95
N MET A 398 -6.35 16.49 -8.91
CA MET A 398 -7.74 16.95 -8.85
C MET A 398 -8.09 17.95 -9.96
N ILE A 399 -7.21 18.93 -10.23
CA ILE A 399 -7.39 19.91 -11.31
C ILE A 399 -7.41 19.21 -12.67
N THR A 400 -6.43 18.32 -12.89
CA THR A 400 -6.29 17.63 -14.17
C THR A 400 -7.46 16.67 -14.42
N GLU A 401 -7.93 15.96 -13.39
CA GLU A 401 -9.12 15.09 -13.47
C GLU A 401 -10.39 15.90 -13.73
N TYR A 402 -10.57 17.05 -13.08
CA TYR A 402 -11.71 17.93 -13.32
C TYR A 402 -11.78 18.35 -14.80
N HIS A 403 -10.68 18.88 -15.34
CA HIS A 403 -10.61 19.33 -16.74
C HIS A 403 -10.59 18.20 -17.78
N LYS A 404 -10.34 16.96 -17.37
CA LYS A 404 -10.49 15.81 -18.26
C LYS A 404 -11.97 15.54 -18.59
N GLU A 405 -12.85 15.83 -17.64
CA GLU A 405 -14.26 15.48 -17.66
C GLU A 405 -15.15 16.69 -18.03
N THR A 406 -14.61 17.92 -18.08
CA THR A 406 -15.36 19.13 -18.50
C THR A 406 -14.82 19.75 -19.79
N THR A 407 -15.73 20.26 -20.63
CA THR A 407 -15.39 21.17 -21.75
C THR A 407 -15.34 22.63 -21.32
N ASP A 408 -15.75 22.93 -20.08
CA ASP A 408 -15.80 24.29 -19.55
C ASP A 408 -14.40 24.93 -19.51
N SER A 409 -14.35 26.24 -19.75
CA SER A 409 -13.15 27.05 -19.57
C SER A 409 -12.58 26.89 -18.15
N LEU A 410 -11.27 27.09 -17.99
CA LEU A 410 -10.52 27.05 -16.73
C LEU A 410 -11.24 27.77 -15.56
N ILE A 411 -11.92 27.03 -14.66
CA ILE A 411 -12.93 27.57 -13.71
C ILE A 411 -12.37 27.91 -12.30
N ALA A 412 -11.22 27.39 -11.88
CA ALA A 412 -10.78 27.53 -10.50
C ALA A 412 -9.75 28.67 -10.33
N THR A 413 -10.18 29.82 -9.84
CA THR A 413 -9.26 30.91 -9.42
C THR A 413 -8.57 30.63 -8.07
N ASN A 414 -9.08 29.67 -7.30
CA ASN A 414 -8.49 29.25 -6.03
C ASN A 414 -8.93 27.83 -5.61
N ILE A 415 -8.24 27.28 -4.61
CA ILE A 415 -8.46 25.93 -4.07
C ILE A 415 -9.88 25.70 -3.55
N PHE A 416 -10.55 26.70 -2.98
CA PHE A 416 -11.91 26.55 -2.47
C PHE A 416 -12.91 26.32 -3.62
N VAL A 417 -12.79 27.12 -4.68
CA VAL A 417 -13.62 27.00 -5.89
C VAL A 417 -13.38 25.65 -6.58
N LEU A 418 -12.13 25.18 -6.60
CA LEU A 418 -11.78 23.87 -7.14
C LEU A 418 -12.52 22.72 -6.42
N TYR A 419 -12.47 22.69 -5.08
CA TYR A 419 -13.18 21.65 -4.32
C TYR A 419 -14.70 21.72 -4.55
N GLU A 420 -15.27 22.94 -4.60
CA GLU A 420 -16.68 23.11 -4.89
C GLU A 420 -17.07 22.60 -6.28
N ALA A 421 -16.24 22.89 -7.30
CA ALA A 421 -16.45 22.43 -8.67
C ALA A 421 -16.36 20.90 -8.79
N ILE A 422 -15.35 20.28 -8.17
CA ILE A 422 -15.18 18.82 -8.15
C ILE A 422 -16.35 18.13 -7.45
N ILE A 423 -16.84 18.68 -6.34
CA ILE A 423 -17.98 18.11 -5.64
C ILE A 423 -19.24 18.16 -6.49
N LYS A 424 -19.53 19.31 -7.11
CA LYS A 424 -20.64 19.46 -8.05
C LYS A 424 -20.55 18.47 -9.20
N GLN A 425 -19.36 18.34 -9.80
CA GLN A 425 -19.11 17.41 -10.90
C GLN A 425 -19.36 15.95 -10.49
N LYS A 426 -18.82 15.47 -9.35
CA LYS A 426 -19.08 14.08 -8.94
C LYS A 426 -20.55 13.83 -8.63
N ILE A 427 -21.25 14.80 -8.06
CA ILE A 427 -22.70 14.71 -7.82
C ILE A 427 -23.44 14.59 -9.16
N GLN A 428 -23.06 15.40 -10.15
CA GLN A 428 -23.62 15.32 -11.50
C GLN A 428 -23.36 13.96 -12.15
N ILE A 429 -22.11 13.49 -12.17
CA ILE A 429 -21.73 12.18 -12.72
C ILE A 429 -22.51 11.06 -12.03
N PHE A 430 -22.67 11.13 -10.71
CA PHE A 430 -23.45 10.15 -9.97
C PHE A 430 -24.93 10.15 -10.38
N ASN A 431 -25.52 11.34 -10.55
CA ASN A 431 -26.91 11.49 -10.99
C ASN A 431 -27.12 11.01 -12.43
N GLU A 432 -26.12 11.17 -13.29
CA GLU A 432 -26.16 10.72 -14.69
C GLU A 432 -25.94 9.21 -14.84
N LYS A 433 -25.00 8.63 -14.06
CA LYS A 433 -24.66 7.19 -14.14
C LYS A 433 -25.58 6.29 -13.32
N GLY A 434 -26.27 6.83 -12.32
CA GLY A 434 -27.19 6.05 -11.50
C GLY A 434 -28.53 5.87 -12.21
N ASN A 435 -28.99 4.61 -12.36
CA ASN A 435 -30.42 4.27 -12.50
C ASN A 435 -31.17 4.64 -11.20
N ILE A 436 -31.12 5.90 -10.79
CA ILE A 436 -31.85 6.40 -9.63
C ILE A 436 -33.31 6.39 -10.04
N VAL A 437 -34.07 5.44 -9.47
CA VAL A 437 -35.53 5.36 -9.61
C VAL A 437 -36.10 6.75 -9.31
N ALA A 438 -37.00 7.25 -10.14
CA ALA A 438 -37.50 8.63 -10.06
C ALA A 438 -37.96 9.03 -8.64
N SER A 439 -38.42 8.07 -7.83
CA SER A 439 -38.83 8.25 -6.43
C SER A 439 -37.71 8.68 -5.47
N ASP A 440 -36.44 8.49 -5.82
CA ASP A 440 -35.29 8.91 -5.01
C ASP A 440 -34.84 10.36 -5.30
N ARG A 441 -35.28 10.96 -6.42
CA ARG A 441 -34.86 12.33 -6.81
C ARG A 441 -35.44 13.43 -5.91
N ASP A 442 -36.62 13.21 -5.34
CA ASP A 442 -37.32 14.25 -4.55
C ASP A 442 -36.76 14.42 -3.13
N ASN A 443 -36.07 13.41 -2.58
CA ASN A 443 -35.43 13.49 -1.26
C ASN A 443 -33.93 13.83 -1.30
N ASP A 444 -33.26 13.62 -2.44
CA ASP A 444 -31.82 13.79 -2.62
C ASP A 444 -31.47 15.15 -3.26
N SER A 445 -32.00 16.24 -2.70
CA SER A 445 -31.55 17.58 -3.12
C SER A 445 -30.04 17.71 -2.90
N VAL A 446 -29.31 18.33 -3.83
CA VAL A 446 -27.87 18.62 -3.71
C VAL A 446 -27.54 19.22 -2.34
N LEU A 447 -28.42 20.09 -1.83
CA LEU A 447 -28.34 20.73 -0.52
C LEU A 447 -28.25 19.73 0.66
N ASN A 448 -28.89 18.56 0.56
CA ASN A 448 -28.81 17.52 1.58
C ASN A 448 -27.44 16.84 1.59
N ILE A 449 -26.81 16.63 0.44
CA ILE A 449 -25.47 16.04 0.34
C ILE A 449 -24.45 16.93 1.04
N TRP A 450 -24.47 18.24 0.78
CA TRP A 450 -23.58 19.20 1.42
C TRP A 450 -23.71 19.17 2.94
N LYS A 451 -24.94 19.31 3.46
CA LYS A 451 -25.21 19.32 4.90
C LYS A 451 -24.77 18.03 5.59
N VAL A 452 -25.02 16.88 4.97
CA VAL A 452 -24.59 15.58 5.49
C VAL A 452 -23.07 15.53 5.64
N HIS A 453 -22.34 15.89 4.59
CA HIS A 453 -20.88 15.85 4.60
C HIS A 453 -20.30 16.88 5.59
N GLN A 454 -20.89 18.07 5.68
CA GLN A 454 -20.55 19.06 6.71
C GLN A 454 -20.69 18.48 8.12
N VAL A 455 -21.79 17.80 8.42
CA VAL A 455 -22.00 17.19 9.76
C VAL A 455 -20.96 16.12 10.06
N TYR A 456 -20.64 15.26 9.09
CA TYR A 456 -19.61 14.24 9.28
C TYR A 456 -18.20 14.84 9.37
N ALA A 457 -17.91 15.91 8.64
CA ALA A 457 -16.66 16.66 8.74
C ALA A 457 -16.49 17.26 10.14
N ILE A 458 -17.55 17.86 10.70
CA ILE A 458 -17.55 18.37 12.09
C ILE A 458 -17.32 17.22 13.07
N LYS A 459 -18.02 16.09 12.93
CA LYS A 459 -17.79 14.92 13.80
C LYS A 459 -16.34 14.45 13.79
N LEU A 460 -15.70 14.49 12.61
CA LEU A 460 -14.32 14.03 12.44
C LEU A 460 -13.31 15.02 13.03
N LEU A 461 -13.47 16.31 12.70
CA LEU A 461 -12.48 17.36 13.00
C LEU A 461 -12.72 18.07 14.34
N ALA A 462 -13.95 18.08 14.86
CA ALA A 462 -14.35 18.82 16.07
C ALA A 462 -14.82 17.89 17.20
N LYS A 463 -13.97 16.94 17.59
CA LYS A 463 -14.30 15.94 18.61
C LYS A 463 -14.59 16.57 19.98
N SER A 464 -13.78 17.54 20.42
CA SER A 464 -13.97 18.27 21.69
C SER A 464 -15.30 19.05 21.77
N VAL A 465 -15.81 19.46 20.61
CA VAL A 465 -17.04 20.25 20.48
C VAL A 465 -18.30 19.40 20.60
N ARG A 466 -18.20 18.11 20.27
CA ARG A 466 -19.32 17.14 20.32
C ARG A 466 -20.03 17.18 21.68
N ASP A 467 -19.26 17.33 22.74
CA ASP A 467 -19.74 17.29 24.12
C ASP A 467 -20.21 18.67 24.63
N SER A 468 -19.93 19.74 23.88
CA SER A 468 -20.36 21.08 24.26
C SER A 468 -21.87 21.25 24.02
N LYS A 469 -22.61 21.66 25.06
CA LYS A 469 -24.03 22.07 24.92
C LYS A 469 -24.21 23.24 23.93
N LYS A 470 -23.13 23.93 23.55
CA LYS A 470 -23.09 25.13 22.70
C LYS A 470 -23.30 24.85 21.19
N PHE A 471 -23.28 23.59 20.76
CA PHE A 471 -23.54 23.20 19.35
C PHE A 471 -25.02 22.83 19.09
N PHE A 472 -25.94 23.69 19.49
CA PHE A 472 -27.39 23.45 19.36
C PHE A 472 -27.84 23.27 17.89
N ILE A 473 -27.28 24.03 16.95
CA ILE A 473 -27.58 23.93 15.50
C ILE A 473 -27.25 22.52 15.00
N MET A 474 -26.10 21.97 15.42
CA MET A 474 -25.70 20.61 15.05
C MET A 474 -26.61 19.56 15.67
N LYS A 475 -27.06 19.72 16.92
CA LYS A 475 -28.05 18.82 17.52
C LYS A 475 -29.36 18.81 16.73
N LYS A 476 -29.77 19.93 16.14
CA LYS A 476 -30.93 20.00 15.24
C LYS A 476 -30.68 19.18 13.96
N TRP A 477 -29.57 19.42 13.27
CA TRP A 477 -29.24 18.68 12.04
C TRP A 477 -29.02 17.17 12.29
N LEU A 478 -28.46 16.81 13.45
CA LEU A 478 -28.30 15.42 13.88
C LEU A 478 -29.63 14.75 14.26
N LYS A 479 -30.67 15.50 14.62
CA LYS A 479 -32.02 14.95 14.86
C LYS A 479 -32.74 14.60 13.55
N ASP A 480 -32.48 15.37 12.50
CA ASP A 480 -33.03 15.12 11.14
C ASP A 480 -32.34 13.93 10.42
N LYS A 481 -31.35 13.32 11.08
CA LYS A 481 -30.50 12.24 10.58
C LYS A 481 -31.22 10.90 10.33
N LYS A 482 -32.44 10.71 10.86
CA LYS A 482 -33.22 9.47 10.63
C LYS A 482 -33.41 9.13 9.14
N ASN A 483 -33.25 10.11 8.26
CA ASN A 483 -33.42 9.97 6.82
C ASN A 483 -32.09 9.81 6.04
N TRP A 484 -30.94 9.80 6.70
CA TRP A 484 -29.65 9.75 6.01
C TRP A 484 -29.25 8.32 5.70
N ASN A 485 -29.44 7.89 4.45
CA ASN A 485 -28.97 6.60 3.98
C ASN A 485 -27.45 6.65 3.75
N SER A 486 -26.67 6.14 4.70
CA SER A 486 -25.21 6.08 4.65
C SER A 486 -24.65 5.29 3.47
N GLY A 487 -25.36 4.24 3.04
CA GLY A 487 -25.04 3.48 1.84
C GLY A 487 -25.11 4.35 0.58
N LYS A 488 -26.05 5.31 0.52
CA LYS A 488 -26.11 6.29 -0.58
C LYS A 488 -25.00 7.32 -0.48
N ILE A 489 -24.73 7.86 0.71
CA ILE A 489 -23.69 8.88 0.94
C ILE A 489 -22.31 8.39 0.49
N SER A 490 -22.01 7.11 0.73
CA SER A 490 -20.74 6.50 0.33
C SER A 490 -20.54 6.39 -1.19
N ARG A 491 -21.62 6.42 -1.98
CA ARG A 491 -21.54 6.30 -3.44
C ARG A 491 -21.01 7.56 -4.14
N TYR A 492 -21.07 8.72 -3.49
CA TYR A 492 -20.47 9.94 -4.03
C TYR A 492 -18.93 9.90 -3.98
N GLY A 493 -18.35 8.96 -3.23
CA GLY A 493 -16.90 8.73 -3.20
C GLY A 493 -16.09 9.77 -2.43
N PHE A 494 -16.75 10.56 -1.55
CA PHE A 494 -16.09 11.52 -0.67
C PHE A 494 -15.95 11.03 0.77
N LEU A 495 -16.92 10.23 1.22
CA LEU A 495 -17.13 9.86 2.61
C LEU A 495 -17.68 8.44 2.67
N PHE A 496 -16.97 7.54 3.32
CA PHE A 496 -17.46 6.24 3.74
C PHE A 496 -17.91 6.33 5.19
N VAL A 497 -19.02 5.69 5.54
CA VAL A 497 -19.49 5.64 6.94
C VAL A 497 -19.57 4.18 7.35
N ASP A 498 -18.66 3.76 8.20
CA ASP A 498 -18.63 2.39 8.70
C ASP A 498 -19.66 2.19 9.84
N PHE A 499 -20.51 1.16 9.70
CA PHE A 499 -21.53 0.77 10.69
C PHE A 499 -21.17 -0.48 11.51
N TRP A 500 -19.91 -0.92 11.44
CA TRP A 500 -19.51 -2.18 12.06
C TRP A 500 -19.63 -2.13 13.60
N ASN A 501 -20.70 -2.76 14.10
CA ASN A 501 -20.95 -3.24 15.48
C ASN A 501 -20.84 -2.27 16.67
N THR A 502 -20.69 -0.97 16.44
CA THR A 502 -20.76 0.02 17.52
C THR A 502 -21.79 1.08 17.17
N SER A 503 -22.54 1.54 18.17
CA SER A 503 -23.53 2.62 18.05
C SER A 503 -22.94 3.98 17.62
N ASP A 504 -21.62 4.04 17.34
CA ASP A 504 -20.90 5.25 16.98
C ASP A 504 -20.45 5.16 15.52
N GLU A 505 -21.21 5.81 14.63
CA GLU A 505 -20.81 6.01 13.23
C GLU A 505 -19.46 6.71 13.15
N ARG A 506 -18.54 6.10 12.42
CA ARG A 506 -17.24 6.70 12.14
C ARG A 506 -17.19 7.16 10.69
N PRO A 507 -17.28 8.48 10.43
CA PRO A 507 -17.05 8.99 9.10
C PRO A 507 -15.59 8.80 8.71
N ASP A 508 -15.39 8.27 7.53
CA ASP A 508 -14.10 8.15 6.89
C ASP A 508 -14.10 8.84 5.53
N PHE A 509 -13.47 10.01 5.44
CA PHE A 509 -13.34 10.70 4.17
C PHE A 509 -12.28 10.05 3.30
N THR A 510 -12.55 9.92 1.99
CA THR A 510 -11.60 9.43 0.99
C THR A 510 -10.27 10.18 1.08
N HIS A 511 -10.35 11.50 1.26
CA HIS A 511 -9.24 12.34 1.67
C HIS A 511 -9.68 13.29 2.78
N ARG A 512 -8.85 13.42 3.82
CA ARG A 512 -9.12 14.34 4.94
C ARG A 512 -9.33 15.80 4.49
N THR A 513 -8.73 16.21 3.37
CA THR A 513 -8.93 17.55 2.81
C THR A 513 -10.37 17.84 2.40
N PHE A 514 -11.16 16.82 2.04
CA PHE A 514 -12.61 16.99 1.84
C PHE A 514 -13.31 17.31 3.15
N ALA A 515 -12.97 16.62 4.25
CA ALA A 515 -13.52 16.96 5.56
C ALA A 515 -13.18 18.41 5.94
N GLU A 516 -11.93 18.83 5.71
CA GLU A 516 -11.47 20.19 5.99
C GLU A 516 -12.22 21.23 5.15
N PHE A 517 -12.43 20.95 3.86
CA PHE A 517 -13.23 21.79 2.96
C PHE A 517 -14.70 21.88 3.41
N PHE A 518 -15.37 20.74 3.67
CA PHE A 518 -16.76 20.75 4.12
C PHE A 518 -16.91 21.47 5.46
N PHE A 519 -15.95 21.30 6.36
CA PHE A 519 -15.96 22.04 7.61
C PHE A 519 -15.79 23.55 7.39
N ALA A 520 -14.85 23.98 6.55
CA ALA A 520 -14.70 25.39 6.18
C ALA A 520 -15.98 25.96 5.55
N LYS A 521 -16.60 25.23 4.62
CA LYS A 521 -17.88 25.61 3.99
C LYS A 521 -18.98 25.78 5.04
N PHE A 522 -19.08 24.87 6.00
CA PHE A 522 -20.03 24.98 7.11
C PHE A 522 -19.82 26.26 7.92
N LEU A 523 -18.56 26.59 8.25
CA LEU A 523 -18.21 27.79 9.01
C LEU A 523 -18.63 29.08 8.26
N ILE A 524 -18.41 29.10 6.95
CA ILE A 524 -18.78 30.19 6.05
C ILE A 524 -20.31 30.37 6.02
N GLU A 525 -21.05 29.28 5.77
CA GLU A 525 -22.52 29.31 5.63
C GLU A 525 -23.22 29.69 6.94
N ASN A 526 -22.65 29.29 8.08
CA ASN A 526 -23.17 29.60 9.41
C ASN A 526 -22.55 30.89 10.00
N ARG A 527 -21.91 31.69 9.14
CA ARG A 527 -21.48 33.08 9.36
C ARG A 527 -20.62 33.34 10.61
N LEU A 528 -19.79 32.40 11.09
CA LEU A 528 -18.89 32.60 12.25
C LEU A 528 -19.51 33.29 13.50
N ASN A 529 -20.83 33.46 13.57
CA ASN A 529 -21.49 34.31 14.56
C ASN A 529 -21.61 33.61 15.91
N ASN A 530 -21.18 32.36 15.98
CA ASN A 530 -21.11 31.61 17.20
C ASN A 530 -19.68 31.73 17.74
N SER A 531 -19.49 32.56 18.77
CA SER A 531 -18.21 32.73 19.45
C SER A 531 -17.61 31.42 19.96
N ALA A 532 -18.43 30.40 20.24
CA ALA A 532 -17.95 29.07 20.60
C ALA A 532 -17.31 28.31 19.42
N ILE A 533 -17.79 28.56 18.19
CA ILE A 533 -17.19 28.01 16.97
C ILE A 533 -15.86 28.69 16.69
N LEU A 534 -15.79 30.01 16.84
CA LEU A 534 -14.53 30.76 16.76
C LEU A 534 -13.54 30.32 17.83
N HIS A 535 -13.97 30.16 19.07
CA HIS A 535 -13.12 29.64 20.13
C HIS A 535 -12.62 28.22 19.81
N PHE A 536 -13.48 27.35 19.29
CA PHE A 536 -13.04 26.05 18.79
C PHE A 536 -12.00 26.18 17.66
N ILE A 537 -12.25 27.10 16.71
CA ILE A 537 -11.34 27.38 15.59
C ILE A 537 -9.95 27.76 16.07
N LEU A 538 -9.87 28.51 17.17
CA LEU A 538 -8.65 29.11 17.66
C LEU A 538 -7.87 28.25 18.65
N PHE A 539 -8.55 27.39 19.40
CA PHE A 539 -7.93 26.69 20.52
C PHE A 539 -7.78 25.17 20.31
N ASP A 540 -8.59 24.53 19.46
CA ASP A 540 -8.67 23.06 19.38
C ASP A 540 -7.99 22.44 18.13
N GLN A 541 -6.81 22.93 17.75
CA GLN A 541 -6.02 22.39 16.63
C GLN A 541 -6.81 22.32 15.31
N ILE A 542 -7.45 23.43 14.90
CA ILE A 542 -7.88 23.50 13.52
C ILE A 542 -6.68 23.29 12.61
N THR A 543 -6.87 22.44 11.60
CA THR A 543 -5.82 22.17 10.65
C THR A 543 -5.57 23.43 9.83
N GLU A 544 -4.29 23.78 9.63
CA GLU A 544 -3.80 24.87 8.76
C GLU A 544 -4.60 24.97 7.44
N ILE A 545 -5.07 23.84 6.93
CA ILE A 545 -5.85 23.71 5.69
C ILE A 545 -7.23 24.36 5.78
N VAL A 546 -7.95 24.23 6.91
CA VAL A 546 -9.27 24.89 7.08
C VAL A 546 -9.11 26.40 7.09
N LEU A 547 -8.07 26.93 7.74
CA LEU A 547 -7.77 28.37 7.75
C LEU A 547 -7.48 28.86 6.32
N LYS A 548 -6.66 28.12 5.56
CA LYS A 548 -6.41 28.42 4.14
C LYS A 548 -7.69 28.44 3.31
N PHE A 549 -8.62 27.50 3.53
CA PHE A 549 -9.92 27.53 2.83
C PHE A 549 -10.73 28.77 3.18
N LEU A 550 -10.73 29.21 4.45
CA LEU A 550 -11.42 30.42 4.88
C LEU A 550 -10.79 31.67 4.26
N GLU A 551 -9.47 31.79 4.32
CA GLU A 551 -8.71 32.90 3.71
C GLU A 551 -9.03 33.03 2.22
N LYS A 552 -8.90 31.93 1.46
CA LYS A 552 -9.18 31.91 0.02
C LYS A 552 -10.63 32.21 -0.32
N TYR A 553 -11.58 31.77 0.50
CA TYR A 553 -12.98 32.14 0.33
C TYR A 553 -13.18 33.66 0.50
N PHE A 554 -12.60 34.25 1.55
CA PHE A 554 -12.78 35.67 1.80
C PHE A 554 -12.07 36.57 0.78
N GLU A 555 -10.87 36.17 0.32
CA GLU A 555 -10.19 36.79 -0.83
C GLU A 555 -11.11 36.83 -2.06
N PHE A 556 -11.71 35.69 -2.42
CA PHE A 556 -12.58 35.58 -3.59
C PHE A 556 -13.90 36.36 -3.45
N SER A 557 -14.47 36.44 -2.25
CA SER A 557 -15.75 37.12 -2.02
C SER A 557 -15.71 38.65 -2.22
N GLY A 558 -14.56 39.22 -2.57
CA GLY A 558 -14.39 40.66 -2.80
C GLY A 558 -14.62 41.51 -1.55
N ASN A 559 -14.61 40.89 -0.37
CA ASN A 559 -14.85 41.57 0.91
C ASN A 559 -13.63 41.44 1.84
N PRO A 560 -12.48 42.05 1.48
CA PRO A 560 -11.28 42.01 2.30
C PRO A 560 -11.53 42.55 3.71
N ASN A 561 -12.41 43.55 3.87
CA ASN A 561 -12.83 44.08 5.17
C ASN A 561 -13.55 43.07 6.07
N LYS A 562 -14.19 42.04 5.50
CA LYS A 562 -14.86 40.97 6.27
C LYS A 562 -13.86 39.88 6.67
N SER A 563 -12.90 39.56 5.80
CA SER A 563 -11.71 38.75 6.16
C SER A 563 -10.98 39.39 7.34
N LEU A 564 -10.69 40.69 7.22
CA LEU A 564 -10.01 41.49 8.22
C LEU A 564 -10.78 41.56 9.54
N LYS A 565 -12.10 41.78 9.49
CA LYS A 565 -12.95 41.80 10.71
C LYS A 565 -13.08 40.44 11.37
N VAL A 566 -13.04 39.35 10.61
CA VAL A 566 -13.00 37.98 11.15
C VAL A 566 -11.67 37.75 11.86
N ASN A 567 -10.55 38.06 11.19
CA ASN A 567 -9.20 37.92 11.77
C ASN A 567 -8.99 38.84 12.99
N LEU A 568 -9.48 40.09 12.96
CA LEU A 568 -9.42 41.01 14.11
C LEU A 568 -10.34 40.62 15.26
N LYS A 569 -11.56 40.08 14.99
CA LYS A 569 -12.41 39.51 16.05
C LYS A 569 -11.79 38.24 16.65
N ILE A 570 -11.13 37.45 15.81
CA ILE A 570 -10.34 36.29 16.22
C ILE A 570 -9.25 36.74 17.18
N ILE A 571 -8.38 37.67 16.78
CA ILE A 571 -7.27 38.18 17.60
C ILE A 571 -7.77 38.81 18.91
N LYS A 572 -8.83 39.62 18.86
CA LYS A 572 -9.42 40.24 20.06
C LYS A 572 -10.10 39.26 21.02
N SER A 573 -10.42 38.04 20.58
CA SER A 573 -11.06 37.00 21.41
C SER A 573 -10.07 36.04 22.10
N LEU A 574 -8.77 36.18 21.84
CA LEU A 574 -7.71 35.35 22.43
C LEU A 574 -7.34 35.86 23.82
N GLN A 575 -7.47 35.02 24.85
CA GLN A 575 -7.02 35.31 26.22
C GLN A 575 -5.55 34.91 26.47
N ASP A 576 -4.96 34.09 25.59
CA ASP A 576 -3.57 33.62 25.70
C ASP A 576 -2.64 34.55 24.89
N GLN A 577 -1.76 35.26 25.58
CA GLN A 577 -0.79 36.19 24.99
C GLN A 577 0.15 35.52 23.98
N ASN A 578 0.52 34.25 24.16
CA ASN A 578 1.47 33.59 23.26
C ASN A 578 0.82 33.20 21.93
N VAL A 579 -0.46 32.81 21.95
CA VAL A 579 -1.25 32.54 20.73
C VAL A 579 -1.55 33.87 20.01
N LYS A 580 -1.84 34.92 20.78
CA LYS A 580 -2.06 36.27 20.30
C LYS A 580 -0.84 36.79 19.53
N LEU A 581 0.36 36.66 20.10
CA LEU A 581 1.63 37.03 19.46
C LEU A 581 1.92 36.21 18.20
N LYS A 582 1.72 34.88 18.21
CA LYS A 582 1.95 34.04 17.01
C LYS A 582 1.01 34.36 15.85
N ILE A 583 -0.27 34.63 16.15
CA ILE A 583 -1.24 35.02 15.13
C ILE A 583 -0.95 36.44 14.65
N GLN A 584 -0.53 37.33 15.54
CA GLN A 584 -0.10 38.68 15.20
C GLN A 584 1.12 38.67 14.28
N ASP A 585 2.20 37.94 14.60
CA ASP A 585 3.39 37.80 13.75
C ASP A 585 3.03 37.25 12.36
N HIS A 586 2.17 36.23 12.30
CA HIS A 586 1.71 35.66 11.03
C HIS A 586 0.88 36.68 10.22
N PHE A 587 0.07 37.48 10.90
CA PHE A 587 -0.81 38.47 10.29
C PHE A 587 -0.04 39.71 9.83
N GLU A 588 0.93 40.20 10.61
CA GLU A 588 1.83 41.28 10.24
C GLU A 588 2.63 40.90 8.99
N LYS A 589 3.20 39.70 8.96
CA LYS A 589 3.87 39.17 7.77
C LYS A 589 2.96 39.08 6.54
N TYR A 590 1.72 38.60 6.70
CA TYR A 590 0.73 38.56 5.62
C TYR A 590 0.36 39.97 5.11
N VAL A 591 0.29 40.97 6.00
CA VAL A 591 -0.06 42.35 5.66
C VAL A 591 1.11 43.08 4.97
N GLU A 592 2.35 42.77 5.37
CA GLU A 592 3.55 43.22 4.68
C GLU A 592 3.64 42.64 3.26
N GLU A 593 3.41 41.33 3.11
CA GLU A 593 3.50 40.59 1.85
C GLU A 593 2.31 40.82 0.90
N SER A 594 1.22 41.41 1.37
CA SER A 594 0.00 41.66 0.57
C SER A 594 -0.01 43.05 -0.08
N THR A 595 -0.64 43.11 -1.26
CA THR A 595 -0.82 44.33 -2.08
C THR A 595 -2.01 45.18 -1.60
N TYR A 596 -2.25 45.25 -0.28
CA TYR A 596 -3.32 46.09 0.23
C TYR A 596 -2.98 47.58 0.06
N PRO A 597 -3.98 48.42 -0.29
CA PRO A 597 -3.87 49.88 -0.24
C PRO A 597 -3.36 50.39 1.12
N THR A 598 -2.56 51.46 1.11
CA THR A 598 -1.87 52.02 2.30
C THR A 598 -2.82 52.34 3.46
N ASN A 599 -4.01 52.84 3.14
CA ASN A 599 -5.05 53.13 4.14
C ASN A 599 -5.58 51.87 4.85
N ILE A 600 -5.56 50.70 4.20
CA ILE A 600 -5.90 49.43 4.84
C ILE A 600 -4.76 48.97 5.75
N LYS A 601 -3.50 49.13 5.34
CA LYS A 601 -2.33 48.83 6.19
C LYS A 601 -2.31 49.70 7.46
N GLU A 602 -2.68 50.99 7.35
CA GLU A 602 -2.82 51.90 8.49
C GLU A 602 -3.98 51.51 9.43
N ILE A 603 -5.15 51.13 8.90
CA ILE A 603 -6.28 50.63 9.70
C ILE A 603 -5.92 49.33 10.43
N ILE A 604 -5.10 48.48 9.82
CA ILE A 604 -4.61 47.25 10.45
C ILE A 604 -3.61 47.56 11.55
N GLY A 605 -2.60 48.40 11.28
CA GLY A 605 -1.58 48.80 12.24
C GLY A 605 -2.18 49.47 13.49
N SER A 606 -3.13 50.38 13.31
CA SER A 606 -3.87 51.03 14.40
C SER A 606 -4.72 50.07 15.23
N ASN A 607 -5.36 49.08 14.62
CA ASN A 607 -6.12 48.07 15.36
C ASN A 607 -5.22 47.04 16.06
N LEU A 608 -4.00 46.80 15.59
CA LEU A 608 -3.00 45.95 16.23
C LEU A 608 -2.28 46.66 17.38
N SER A 609 -2.06 47.98 17.30
CA SER A 609 -1.53 48.76 18.42
C SER A 609 -2.49 48.81 19.61
N ASP A 610 -3.81 48.79 19.36
CA ASP A 610 -4.84 48.69 20.41
C ASP A 610 -4.94 47.30 21.08
N ILE A 611 -4.16 46.34 20.59
CA ILE A 611 -4.15 44.94 21.03
C ILE A 611 -2.96 44.67 21.97
N ASN A 612 -1.90 45.48 21.93
CA ASN A 612 -0.84 45.52 22.97
C ASN A 612 -1.31 46.27 24.21
#